data_AF-A0ABD7G2G0-F1
#
_entry.id   AF-A0ABD7G2G0-F1
#
_cell.length_a   1.000
_cell.length_b   1.000
_cell.length_c   1.000
_cell.angle_alpha   90.00
_cell.angle_beta   90.00
_cell.angle_gamma   90.00
#
_symmetry.space_group_name_H-M   'P 1'
#
loop_
_entity.id
_entity.type
_entity.pdbx_description
1 polymer ?
#
loop_
_entity_poly.entity_id
_entity_poly.type
_entity_poly.pdbx_seq_one_letter_code
_entity_poly.pdbx_strand_id
1 'polypeptide(L)'
;MIHLIALRLTRGMDLKQQIVQLVQQHRIHAGSIASCVGCLSTLHIRLADSVSTLQVSAPFEILSLSGTLTYQHCHLHIAVADAQGRVWGGHLLEGNLINTTAELMIHHYPQHHFTREFDPNTGYSELVVS
;
A
#
# COMPACT_ATOMS: atom_id res chain seq x y z
N MET A 1 -3.28 -20.55 9.61
CA MET A 1 -2.41 -20.75 8.43
C MET A 1 -2.45 -19.49 7.58
N ILE A 2 -1.31 -18.99 7.09
CA ILE A 2 -1.24 -17.79 6.24
C ILE A 2 -1.60 -18.17 4.81
N HIS A 3 -2.45 -17.39 4.14
CA HIS A 3 -2.77 -17.56 2.73
C HIS A 3 -2.04 -16.51 1.89
N LEU A 4 -1.24 -16.94 0.92
CA LEU A 4 -0.53 -16.06 -0.01
C LEU A 4 -1.41 -15.74 -1.22
N ILE A 5 -1.53 -14.46 -1.55
CA ILE A 5 -2.10 -13.98 -2.82
C ILE A 5 -0.97 -13.26 -3.56
N ALA A 6 -0.67 -13.70 -4.78
CA ALA A 6 0.38 -13.13 -5.61
C ALA A 6 -0.17 -12.79 -7.00
N LEU A 7 0.22 -11.63 -7.53
CA LEU A 7 -0.15 -11.19 -8.87
C LEU A 7 0.87 -10.20 -9.42
N ARG A 8 0.83 -10.03 -10.73
CA ARG A 8 1.56 -8.99 -11.45
C ARG A 8 0.60 -7.89 -11.88
N LEU A 9 0.88 -6.66 -11.45
CA LEU A 9 0.24 -5.45 -11.96
C LEU A 9 0.98 -4.97 -13.20
N THR A 10 0.23 -4.42 -14.16
CA THR A 10 0.77 -3.94 -15.44
C THR A 10 0.62 -2.43 -15.59
N ARG A 11 1.32 -1.88 -16.59
CA ARG A 11 1.31 -0.45 -16.94
C ARG A 11 -0.06 0.21 -16.81
N GLY A 12 -0.09 1.36 -16.15
CA GLY A 12 -1.28 2.21 -16.02
C GLY A 12 -2.25 1.81 -14.91
N MET A 13 -2.07 0.65 -14.29
CA MET A 13 -2.83 0.29 -13.08
C MET A 13 -2.41 1.17 -11.90
N ASP A 14 -3.36 1.52 -11.05
CA ASP A 14 -3.08 2.21 -9.79
C ASP A 14 -2.78 1.21 -8.67
N LEU A 15 -1.60 1.30 -8.06
CA LEU A 15 -1.15 0.35 -7.04
C LEU A 15 -2.11 0.24 -5.85
N LYS A 16 -2.61 1.37 -5.31
CA LYS A 16 -3.47 1.38 -4.13
C LYS A 16 -4.85 0.83 -4.45
N GLN A 17 -5.44 1.24 -5.57
CA GLN A 17 -6.75 0.75 -5.99
C GLN A 17 -6.72 -0.76 -6.27
N GLN A 18 -5.64 -1.28 -6.88
CA GLN A 18 -5.50 -2.72 -7.10
C GLN A 18 -5.41 -3.49 -5.77
N ILE A 19 -4.67 -2.99 -4.77
CA ILE A 19 -4.63 -3.62 -3.44
C ILE A 19 -6.01 -3.62 -2.79
N VAL A 20 -6.73 -2.50 -2.82
CA VAL A 20 -8.09 -2.40 -2.27
C VAL A 20 -9.03 -3.39 -2.98
N GLN A 21 -8.98 -3.49 -4.31
CA GLN A 21 -9.78 -4.44 -5.08
C GLN A 21 -9.50 -5.90 -4.67
N LEU A 22 -8.23 -6.27 -4.48
CA LEU A 22 -7.85 -7.61 -4.00
C LEU A 22 -8.36 -7.89 -2.59
N VAL A 23 -8.26 -6.91 -1.69
CA VAL A 23 -8.80 -7.01 -0.34
C VAL A 23 -10.30 -7.29 -0.36
N GLN A 24 -11.07 -6.59 -1.20
CA GLN A 24 -12.50 -6.84 -1.37
C GLN A 24 -12.78 -8.22 -1.99
N GLN A 25 -12.11 -8.53 -3.10
CA GLN A 25 -12.31 -9.77 -3.85
C GLN A 25 -12.06 -11.01 -3.00
N HIS A 26 -11.00 -10.99 -2.20
CA HIS A 26 -10.61 -12.11 -1.33
C HIS A 26 -11.19 -12.01 0.08
N ARG A 27 -12.01 -10.99 0.37
CA ARG A 27 -12.61 -10.71 1.68
C ARG A 27 -11.57 -10.74 2.80
N ILE A 28 -10.48 -9.99 2.63
CA ILE A 28 -9.38 -9.97 3.58
C ILE A 28 -9.79 -9.11 4.79
N HIS A 29 -10.08 -9.76 5.91
CA HIS A 29 -10.38 -9.08 7.18
C HIS A 29 -9.14 -8.79 8.03
N ALA A 30 -8.06 -9.54 7.81
CA ALA A 30 -6.76 -9.32 8.42
C ALA A 30 -5.67 -9.72 7.42
N GLY A 31 -4.78 -8.79 7.07
CA GLY A 31 -3.69 -9.07 6.14
C GLY A 31 -2.56 -8.07 6.21
N SER A 32 -1.48 -8.36 5.48
CA SER A 32 -0.37 -7.43 5.28
C SER A 32 0.22 -7.56 3.90
N ILE A 33 0.95 -6.53 3.47
CA ILE A 33 1.85 -6.66 2.31
C ILE A 33 3.02 -7.56 2.71
N ALA A 34 3.27 -8.59 1.92
CA ALA A 34 4.40 -9.49 2.09
C ALA A 34 5.62 -9.02 1.29
N SER A 35 5.38 -8.56 0.06
CA SER A 35 6.39 -7.96 -0.80
C SER A 35 5.72 -7.17 -1.92
N CYS A 36 6.39 -6.12 -2.39
CA CYS A 36 6.06 -5.47 -3.65
C CYS A 36 7.36 -4.94 -4.27
N VAL A 37 7.66 -5.38 -5.49
CA VAL A 37 8.80 -4.89 -6.28
C VAL A 37 8.31 -4.53 -7.68
N GLY A 38 8.89 -3.50 -8.29
CA GLY A 38 8.42 -3.00 -9.58
C GLY A 38 8.71 -1.53 -9.75
N CYS A 39 8.00 -0.86 -10.66
CA CYS A 39 8.26 0.54 -10.93
C CYS A 39 6.99 1.35 -11.19
N LEU A 40 7.06 2.64 -10.83
CA LEU A 40 5.99 3.61 -11.00
C LEU A 40 6.37 4.68 -12.02
N SER A 41 5.36 5.23 -12.71
CA SER A 41 5.50 6.44 -13.54
C SER A 41 5.01 7.69 -12.81
N THR A 42 4.27 7.50 -11.72
CA THR A 42 3.77 8.57 -10.86
C THR A 42 3.86 8.11 -9.41
N LEU A 43 4.48 8.92 -8.57
CA LEU A 43 4.47 8.77 -7.11
C LEU A 43 3.45 9.77 -6.54
N HIS A 44 2.56 9.31 -5.67
CA HIS A 44 1.66 10.17 -4.90
C HIS A 44 1.59 9.71 -3.44
N ILE A 45 2.13 10.52 -2.54
CA ILE A 45 2.24 10.18 -1.12
C ILE A 45 1.85 11.36 -0.23
N ARG A 46 1.43 11.05 0.99
CA ARG A 46 1.33 12.03 2.09
C ARG A 46 2.59 11.96 2.95
N LEU A 47 3.13 13.12 3.28
CA LEU A 47 4.35 13.29 4.07
C LEU A 47 4.07 13.18 5.57
N ALA A 48 5.14 13.18 6.38
CA ALA A 48 5.09 12.89 7.81
C ALA A 48 4.30 13.92 8.65
N ASP A 49 4.13 15.14 8.13
CA ASP A 49 3.29 16.17 8.77
C ASP A 49 1.79 15.85 8.72
N SER A 50 1.41 14.73 8.10
CA SER A 50 0.05 14.23 7.98
C SER A 50 -0.91 15.13 7.19
N VAL A 51 -0.37 16.17 6.54
CA VAL A 51 -1.16 17.17 5.79
C VAL A 51 -0.63 17.32 4.37
N SER A 52 0.68 17.49 4.21
CA SER A 52 1.29 17.75 2.91
C SER A 52 1.26 16.50 2.04
N THR A 53 0.88 16.69 0.78
CA THR A 53 0.99 15.65 -0.25
C THR A 53 2.10 15.99 -1.23
N LEU A 54 2.73 14.96 -1.77
CA LEU A 54 3.73 15.07 -2.82
C LEU A 54 3.28 14.20 -3.98
N GLN A 55 3.14 14.82 -5.16
CA GLN A 55 2.87 14.11 -6.42
C GLN A 55 3.96 14.43 -7.43
N VAL A 56 4.61 13.39 -7.97
CA VAL A 56 5.70 13.54 -8.94
C VAL A 56 5.53 12.53 -10.07
N SER A 57 5.53 13.01 -11.30
CA SER A 57 5.54 12.17 -12.51
C SER A 57 6.98 12.00 -13.01
N ALA A 58 7.57 10.85 -12.71
CA ALA A 58 8.92 10.47 -13.07
C ALA A 58 9.05 8.93 -12.96
N PRO A 59 10.07 8.30 -13.58
CA PRO A 59 10.33 6.88 -13.34
C PRO A 59 10.85 6.67 -11.91
N PHE A 60 10.22 5.73 -11.20
CA PHE A 60 10.62 5.31 -9.86
C PHE A 60 10.70 3.79 -9.76
N GLU A 61 11.67 3.27 -9.02
CA GLU A 61 11.71 1.86 -8.58
C GLU A 61 11.07 1.73 -7.20
N ILE A 62 10.18 0.76 -7.03
CA ILE A 62 9.56 0.40 -5.75
C ILE A 62 10.57 -0.43 -4.96
N LEU A 63 11.10 0.16 -3.89
CA LEU A 63 12.05 -0.52 -3.01
C LEU A 63 11.35 -1.32 -1.91
N SER A 64 10.24 -0.77 -1.40
CA SER A 64 9.41 -1.45 -0.42
C SER A 64 7.99 -0.90 -0.43
N LEU A 65 7.04 -1.78 -0.15
CA LEU A 65 5.67 -1.45 0.21
C LEU A 65 5.36 -2.21 1.49
N SER A 66 4.85 -1.51 2.50
CA SER A 66 4.49 -2.11 3.77
C SER A 66 3.11 -1.61 4.20
N GLY A 67 2.37 -2.45 4.90
CA GLY A 67 1.09 -2.03 5.43
C GLY A 67 0.22 -3.15 5.96
N THR A 68 -0.82 -2.75 6.67
CA THR A 68 -1.86 -3.61 7.23
C THR A 68 -3.15 -3.44 6.44
N LEU A 69 -3.82 -4.55 6.20
CA LEU A 69 -5.04 -4.63 5.39
C LEU A 69 -6.20 -5.07 6.28
N THR A 70 -7.27 -4.28 6.29
CA THR A 70 -8.58 -4.66 6.80
C THR A 70 -9.57 -4.65 5.64
N TYR A 71 -10.74 -5.26 5.82
CA TYR A 71 -11.76 -5.28 4.78
C TYR A 71 -12.22 -3.86 4.38
N GLN A 72 -12.14 -2.89 5.29
CA GLN A 72 -12.63 -1.52 5.03
C GLN A 72 -11.50 -0.50 4.81
N HIS A 73 -10.26 -0.83 5.16
CA HIS A 73 -9.16 0.14 5.16
C HIS A 73 -7.80 -0.53 4.90
N CYS A 74 -7.01 0.08 4.02
CA CYS A 74 -5.62 -0.29 3.79
C CYS A 74 -4.70 0.84 4.25
N HIS A 75 -3.90 0.57 5.28
CA HIS A 75 -2.86 1.51 5.73
C HIS A 75 -1.53 1.11 5.09
N LEU A 76 -1.11 1.84 4.06
CA LEU A 76 0.02 1.49 3.20
C LEU A 76 1.06 2.61 3.18
N HIS A 77 2.32 2.25 3.38
CA HIS A 77 3.49 3.13 3.22
C HIS A 77 4.40 2.57 2.14
N ILE A 78 5.05 3.45 1.39
CA ILE A 78 5.94 3.07 0.28
C ILE A 78 7.29 3.80 0.40
N ALA A 79 8.36 3.13 -0.03
CA ALA A 79 9.63 3.76 -0.35
C ALA A 79 10.01 3.46 -1.80
N VAL A 80 10.41 4.49 -2.54
CA VAL A 80 10.79 4.40 -3.95
C VAL A 80 12.12 5.10 -4.21
N ALA A 81 12.89 4.64 -5.20
CA ALA A 81 14.09 5.32 -5.68
C ALA A 81 13.80 6.06 -6.99
N ASP A 82 14.28 7.30 -7.11
CA ASP A 82 14.28 8.01 -8.40
C ASP A 82 15.46 7.59 -9.29
N ALA A 83 15.56 8.19 -10.49
CA ALA A 83 16.63 7.91 -11.44
C ALA A 83 18.04 8.30 -10.96
N GLN A 84 18.17 9.02 -9.84
CA GLN A 84 19.45 9.33 -9.19
C GLN A 84 19.72 8.42 -7.98
N GLY A 85 18.83 7.46 -7.70
CA GLY A 85 18.92 6.58 -6.54
C GLY A 85 18.52 7.24 -5.22
N ARG A 86 17.95 8.46 -5.25
CA ARG A 86 17.45 9.10 -4.02
C ARG A 86 16.15 8.44 -3.61
N VAL A 87 16.02 8.17 -2.32
CA VAL A 87 14.85 7.50 -1.76
C VAL A 87 13.81 8.51 -1.33
N TRP A 88 12.59 8.31 -1.82
CA TRP A 88 11.39 9.06 -1.47
C TRP A 88 10.42 8.11 -0.77
N GLY A 89 9.65 8.59 0.20
CA GLY A 89 8.71 7.73 0.90
C GLY A 89 7.70 8.46 1.76
N GLY A 90 6.60 7.78 2.05
CA GLY A 90 5.49 8.32 2.81
C GLY A 90 4.27 7.41 2.80
N HIS A 91 3.15 7.94 3.25
CA HIS A 91 1.86 7.23 3.23
C HIS A 91 1.31 7.20 1.80
N LEU A 92 1.02 6.01 1.28
CA LEU A 92 0.58 5.78 -0.10
C LEU A 92 -0.84 6.32 -0.31
N LEU A 93 -0.99 7.22 -1.28
CA LEU A 93 -2.28 7.71 -1.76
C LEU A 93 -2.69 6.99 -3.05
N GLU A 94 -3.89 7.29 -3.56
CA GLU A 94 -4.25 6.90 -4.93
C GLU A 94 -3.51 7.80 -5.93
N GLY A 95 -3.34 7.38 -7.18
CA GLY A 95 -2.53 8.05 -8.20
C GLY A 95 -1.12 7.49 -8.37
N ASN A 96 -0.82 6.31 -7.81
CA ASN A 96 0.49 5.66 -7.95
C ASN A 96 0.45 4.67 -9.12
N LEU A 97 0.76 5.16 -10.32
CA LEU A 97 0.61 4.41 -11.56
C LEU A 97 1.81 3.52 -11.85
N ILE A 98 1.55 2.24 -12.13
CA ILE A 98 2.59 1.29 -12.55
C ILE A 98 3.17 1.73 -13.91
N ASN A 99 4.50 1.77 -14.01
CA ASN A 99 5.17 2.06 -15.27
C ASN A 99 5.24 0.82 -16.16
N THR A 100 5.99 -0.23 -15.80
CA THR A 100 6.07 -1.47 -16.60
C THR A 100 5.46 -2.68 -15.89
N THR A 101 5.78 -2.86 -14.61
CA THR A 101 5.36 -4.01 -13.81
C THR A 101 5.40 -3.68 -12.33
N ALA A 102 4.55 -4.34 -11.54
CA ALA A 102 4.77 -4.53 -10.12
C ALA A 102 4.34 -5.94 -9.70
N GLU A 103 5.22 -6.66 -9.02
CA GLU A 103 4.99 -7.99 -8.48
C GLU A 103 4.56 -7.84 -7.03
N LEU A 104 3.28 -8.07 -6.78
CA LEU A 104 2.63 -7.83 -5.50
C LEU A 104 2.32 -9.16 -4.80
N MET A 105 2.72 -9.26 -3.55
CA MET A 105 2.42 -10.39 -2.66
C MET A 105 1.70 -9.88 -1.40
N ILE A 106 0.57 -10.49 -1.09
CA ILE A 106 -0.26 -10.20 0.09
C ILE A 106 -0.37 -11.46 0.94
N HIS A 107 -0.21 -11.29 2.26
CA HIS A 107 -0.60 -12.30 3.24
C HIS A 107 -2.02 -12.01 3.74
N HIS A 108 -2.88 -13.01 3.70
CA HIS A 108 -4.17 -13.04 4.38
C HIS A 108 -4.07 -13.96 5.61
N TYR A 109 -4.64 -13.52 6.73
CA TYR A 109 -4.65 -14.18 8.02
C TYR A 109 -6.09 -14.59 8.42
N PRO A 110 -6.63 -15.72 7.92
CA PRO A 110 -8.05 -16.08 8.09
C PRO A 110 -8.52 -16.30 9.52
N GLN A 111 -7.58 -16.46 10.46
CA GLN A 111 -7.85 -16.72 11.89
C GLN A 111 -7.81 -15.44 12.74
N HIS A 112 -7.60 -14.28 12.13
CA HIS A 112 -7.51 -13.00 12.81
C HIS A 112 -8.51 -12.03 12.20
N HIS A 113 -8.88 -11.00 12.96
CA HIS A 113 -9.71 -9.93 12.45
C HIS A 113 -9.10 -8.57 12.82
N PHE A 114 -8.88 -7.72 11.82
CA PHE A 114 -8.38 -6.36 12.02
C PHE A 114 -9.53 -5.38 11.80
N THR A 115 -9.76 -4.51 12.76
CA THR A 115 -10.67 -3.37 12.65
C THR A 115 -9.92 -2.07 12.81
N ARG A 116 -10.62 -0.95 12.67
CA ARG A 116 -10.13 0.34 13.12
C ARG A 116 -11.16 1.04 13.98
N GLU A 117 -10.70 1.67 15.03
CA GLU A 117 -11.53 2.44 15.96
C GLU A 117 -10.92 3.83 16.16
N PHE A 118 -11.76 4.84 16.36
CA PHE A 118 -11.26 6.20 16.60
C PHE A 118 -10.54 6.28 17.94
N ASP A 119 -9.28 6.72 17.93
CA ASP A 119 -8.50 7.00 19.13
C ASP A 119 -8.47 8.52 19.39
N PRO A 120 -9.06 9.02 20.49
CA PRO A 120 -9.05 10.45 20.81
C PRO A 120 -7.64 11.01 21.09
N ASN A 121 -6.65 10.17 21.40
CA ASN A 121 -5.28 10.61 21.66
C ASN A 121 -4.52 10.93 20.36
N THR A 122 -4.82 10.22 19.27
CA THR A 122 -4.18 10.46 17.96
C THR A 122 -5.05 11.32 17.04
N GLY A 123 -6.36 11.31 17.26
CA GLY A 123 -7.34 11.96 16.37
C GLY A 123 -7.61 11.16 15.08
N TYR A 124 -7.13 9.91 15.00
CA TYR A 124 -7.28 9.04 13.84
C TYR A 124 -7.96 7.72 14.20
N SER A 125 -8.47 7.03 13.18
CA SER A 125 -8.89 5.64 13.35
C SER A 125 -7.66 4.74 13.38
N GLU A 126 -7.41 4.06 14.49
CA GLU A 126 -6.24 3.21 14.73
C GLU A 126 -6.56 1.73 14.63
N LEU A 127 -5.54 0.90 14.38
CA LEU A 127 -5.68 -0.55 14.24
C LEU A 127 -6.09 -1.19 15.57
N VAL A 128 -7.13 -2.02 15.54
CA VAL A 128 -7.52 -2.91 16.65
C VAL A 128 -7.38 -4.35 16.15
N VAL A 129 -6.74 -5.20 16.97
CA VAL A 129 -6.47 -6.61 16.67
C VAL A 129 -7.29 -7.48 17.61
N SER A 130 -8.08 -8.40 17.05
CA SER A 130 -8.87 -9.40 17.79
C SER A 130 -8.82 -10.79 17.17
#